data_AF-A6UZ70-F1
#
_entry.id   AF-A6UZ70-F1
#
_cell.length_a   1.000
_cell.length_b   1.000
_cell.length_c   1.000
_cell.angle_alpha   90.00
_cell.angle_beta   90.00
_cell.angle_gamma   90.00
#
_symmetry.space_group_name_H-M   'P 1'
#
loop_
_entity.id
_entity.type
_entity.pdbx_description
1 polymer ?
#
loop_
_entity_poly.entity_id
_entity_poly.type
_entity_poly.pdbx_seq_one_letter_code
_entity_poly.pdbx_strand_id
1 'polypeptide(L)'
;MQNEQTPRQTLEAVLVTALIERATTAALKQLVPAALCHTEKGSVIGRFLLALDDGAGHPFNLNDLRRLEHVQLDACLQILAVDHAGRLNVRQRVEKDADGRLVWALLSSMWAPRKPNA
;
A
#
# COMPACT_ATOMS: atom_id res chain seq x y z
N MET A 1 -19.72 -40.11 4.18
CA MET A 1 -19.97 -38.88 4.95
C MET A 1 -18.91 -37.85 4.60
N GLN A 2 -19.04 -37.18 3.45
CA GLN A 2 -18.13 -36.11 2.98
C GLN A 2 -18.93 -35.24 2.01
N ASN A 3 -19.48 -34.10 2.44
CA ASN A 3 -19.69 -32.94 1.55
C ASN A 3 -20.27 -31.65 2.18
N GLU A 4 -20.49 -31.58 3.51
CA GLU A 4 -21.06 -30.36 4.12
C GLU A 4 -20.01 -29.29 4.48
N GLN A 5 -18.71 -29.61 4.41
CA GLN A 5 -17.63 -28.66 4.73
C GLN A 5 -17.32 -27.67 3.57
N THR A 6 -17.63 -28.05 2.33
CA THR A 6 -17.24 -27.33 1.11
C THR A 6 -17.88 -25.94 0.94
N PRO A 7 -19.19 -25.73 1.16
CA PRO A 7 -19.83 -24.42 0.97
C PRO A 7 -19.44 -23.41 2.06
N ARG A 8 -19.35 -23.87 3.31
CA ARG A 8 -19.00 -23.03 4.47
C ARG A 8 -17.55 -22.56 4.40
N GLN A 9 -16.62 -23.45 4.07
CA GLN A 9 -15.21 -23.11 3.89
C GLN A 9 -15.01 -22.10 2.75
N THR A 10 -15.80 -22.25 1.67
CA THR A 10 -15.79 -21.29 0.55
C THR A 10 -16.30 -19.92 1.01
N LEU A 11 -17.39 -19.86 1.77
CA LEU A 11 -17.92 -18.62 2.32
C LEU A 11 -16.91 -17.95 3.28
N GLU A 12 -16.31 -18.72 4.18
CA GLU A 12 -15.29 -18.23 5.11
C GLU A 12 -14.08 -17.64 4.36
N ALA A 13 -13.58 -18.32 3.33
CA ALA A 13 -12.48 -17.82 2.49
C ALA A 13 -12.83 -16.53 1.74
N VAL A 14 -14.05 -16.43 1.20
CA VAL A 14 -14.55 -15.22 0.53
C VAL A 14 -14.65 -14.06 1.51
N LEU A 15 -15.19 -14.29 2.72
CA LEU A 15 -15.29 -13.27 3.77
C LEU A 15 -13.93 -12.79 4.23
N VAL A 16 -12.97 -13.70 4.48
CA VAL A 16 -11.60 -13.34 4.85
C VAL A 16 -10.95 -12.47 3.77
N THR A 17 -11.11 -12.84 2.50
CA THR A 17 -10.56 -12.06 1.38
C THR A 17 -11.20 -10.66 1.30
N ALA A 18 -12.52 -10.57 1.43
CA ALA A 18 -13.22 -9.28 1.45
C ALA A 18 -12.79 -8.39 2.63
N LEU A 19 -12.54 -8.97 3.81
CA LEU A 19 -12.04 -8.24 4.98
C LEU A 19 -10.63 -7.72 4.75
N ILE A 20 -9.73 -8.54 4.21
CA ILE A 20 -8.38 -8.12 3.84
C ILE A 20 -8.44 -6.96 2.83
N GLU A 21 -9.26 -7.09 1.79
CA GLU A 21 -9.42 -6.03 0.79
C GLU A 21 -9.95 -4.72 1.37
N ARG A 22 -10.94 -4.80 2.25
CA ARG A 22 -11.51 -3.63 2.91
C ARG A 22 -10.47 -2.94 3.79
N ALA A 23 -9.72 -3.71 4.57
CA ALA A 23 -8.69 -3.19 5.46
C ALA A 23 -7.54 -2.54 4.67
N THR A 24 -7.08 -3.21 3.61
CA THR A 24 -6.08 -2.68 2.66
C THR A 24 -6.54 -1.37 2.03
N THR A 25 -7.78 -1.32 1.57
CA THR A 25 -8.36 -0.10 0.96
C THR A 25 -8.42 1.04 1.99
N ALA A 26 -8.80 0.75 3.23
CA ALA A 26 -8.85 1.75 4.28
C ALA A 26 -7.45 2.31 4.63
N ALA A 27 -6.45 1.44 4.74
CA ALA A 27 -5.07 1.86 4.97
C ALA A 27 -4.54 2.73 3.81
N LEU A 28 -4.78 2.36 2.55
CA LEU A 28 -4.38 3.19 1.41
C LEU A 28 -5.08 4.55 1.40
N LYS A 29 -6.37 4.60 1.72
CA LYS A 29 -7.13 5.86 1.84
C LYS A 29 -6.58 6.79 2.92
N GLN A 30 -5.90 6.25 3.93
CA GLN A 30 -5.21 7.04 4.94
C GLN A 30 -3.80 7.46 4.50
N LEU A 31 -3.03 6.54 3.92
CA LEU A 31 -1.63 6.76 3.57
C LEU A 31 -1.47 7.71 2.38
N VAL A 32 -2.31 7.58 1.35
CA VAL A 32 -2.18 8.36 0.11
C VAL A 32 -2.30 9.87 0.36
N PRO A 33 -3.32 10.39 1.07
CA PRO A 33 -3.37 11.81 1.39
C PRO A 33 -2.18 12.28 2.23
N ALA A 34 -1.75 11.47 3.21
CA ALA A 34 -0.60 11.79 4.04
C ALA A 34 0.71 11.87 3.24
N ALA A 35 0.88 11.02 2.23
CA ALA A 35 2.01 11.02 1.32
C ALA A 35 2.03 12.23 0.36
N LEU A 36 0.86 12.78 0.02
CA LEU A 36 0.75 13.98 -0.81
C LEU A 36 1.02 15.27 -0.01
N CYS A 37 1.04 15.22 1.31
CA CYS A 37 1.48 16.35 2.12
C CYS A 37 3.00 16.51 2.02
N HIS A 38 3.48 17.71 1.69
CA HIS A 38 4.91 18.07 1.66
C HIS A 38 5.51 18.16 3.08
N THR A 39 5.56 17.03 3.78
CA THR A 39 6.12 16.87 5.12
C THR A 39 7.16 15.76 5.13
N GLU A 40 8.04 15.74 6.14
CA GLU A 40 9.02 14.65 6.28
C GLU A 40 8.34 13.28 6.40
N LYS A 41 7.25 13.20 7.16
CA LYS A 41 6.46 11.95 7.32
C LYS A 41 5.80 11.55 5.99
N GLY A 42 5.23 12.52 5.27
CA GLY A 42 4.66 12.30 3.94
C GLY A 42 5.68 11.77 2.94
N SER A 43 6.93 12.27 2.99
CA SER A 43 8.03 11.75 2.18
C SER A 43 8.33 10.28 2.45
N VAL A 44 8.36 9.88 3.73
CA VAL A 44 8.57 8.47 4.12
C VAL A 44 7.45 7.59 3.56
N ILE A 45 6.18 7.99 3.74
CA ILE A 45 5.03 7.22 3.26
C ILE A 45 5.02 7.15 1.74
N GLY A 46 5.27 8.26 1.04
CA GLY A 46 5.27 8.31 -0.42
C GLY A 46 6.35 7.42 -1.02
N ARG A 47 7.58 7.48 -0.50
CA ARG A 47 8.67 6.59 -0.94
C ARG A 47 8.38 5.13 -0.63
N PHE A 48 7.77 4.83 0.51
CA PHE A 48 7.33 3.48 0.86
C PHE A 48 6.32 2.94 -0.16
N LEU A 49 5.29 3.72 -0.51
CA LEU A 49 4.29 3.31 -1.50
C LEU A 49 4.89 3.06 -2.90
N LEU A 50 5.84 3.89 -3.33
CA LEU A 50 6.54 3.69 -4.61
C LEU A 50 7.44 2.45 -4.58
N ALA A 51 8.10 2.18 -3.45
CA ALA A 51 8.96 1.01 -3.27
C ALA A 51 8.18 -0.32 -3.28
N LEU A 52 6.90 -0.29 -2.87
CA LEU A 52 6.01 -1.45 -2.98
C LEU A 52 5.62 -1.76 -4.43
N ASP A 53 5.52 -0.75 -5.30
CA ASP A 53 5.24 -0.94 -6.73
C ASP A 53 6.49 -1.40 -7.49
N ASP A 54 7.62 -0.73 -7.24
CA ASP A 54 8.91 -1.01 -7.87
C ASP A 54 10.06 -0.69 -6.92
N GLY A 55 10.43 -1.68 -6.10
CA GLY A 55 11.51 -1.54 -5.13
C GLY A 55 12.91 -1.40 -5.76
N ALA A 56 13.09 -1.84 -7.00
CA ALA A 56 14.35 -1.70 -7.72
C ALA A 56 14.54 -0.26 -8.23
N GLY A 57 13.48 0.34 -8.78
CA GLY A 57 13.46 1.75 -9.18
C GLY A 57 13.33 2.73 -8.01
N HIS A 58 12.76 2.29 -6.89
CA HIS A 58 12.46 3.13 -5.73
C HIS A 58 12.96 2.48 -4.43
N PRO A 59 14.28 2.46 -4.17
CA PRO A 59 14.80 1.85 -2.95
C PRO A 59 14.32 2.61 -1.70
N PHE A 60 13.89 1.84 -0.70
CA PHE A 60 13.37 2.36 0.56
C PHE A 60 14.00 1.66 1.77
N ASN A 61 14.37 2.44 2.79
CA ASN A 61 14.92 1.93 4.04
C ASN A 61 13.81 1.75 5.07
N LEU A 62 13.54 0.50 5.47
CA LEU A 62 12.50 0.19 6.46
C LEU A 62 12.70 0.88 7.82
N ASN A 63 13.93 1.29 8.16
CA ASN A 63 14.16 2.06 9.39
C ASN A 63 13.50 3.45 9.36
N ASP A 64 13.23 4.00 8.17
CA ASP A 64 12.56 5.30 8.03
C ASP A 64 11.12 5.26 8.58
N LEU A 65 10.49 4.08 8.63
CA LEU A 65 9.16 3.89 9.23
C LEU A 65 9.12 4.28 10.71
N ARG A 66 10.26 4.25 11.42
CA ARG A 66 10.36 4.68 12.84
C ARG A 66 10.06 6.17 13.05
N ARG A 67 10.07 6.97 11.98
CA ARG A 67 9.77 8.41 12.02
C ARG A 67 8.27 8.70 11.96
N LEU A 68 7.45 7.69 11.68
CA LEU A 68 6.01 7.81 11.51
C LEU A 68 5.28 7.79 12.86
N GLU A 69 4.09 8.36 12.89
CA GLU A 69 3.17 8.18 14.01
C GLU A 69 2.59 6.76 14.01
N HIS A 70 2.17 6.28 15.18
CA HIS A 70 1.67 4.91 15.36
C HIS A 70 0.61 4.52 14.31
N VAL A 71 -0.34 5.41 14.04
CA VAL A 71 -1.42 5.12 13.08
C VAL A 71 -0.91 4.99 11.64
N GLN A 72 0.10 5.78 11.26
CA GLN A 72 0.72 5.70 9.93
C GLN A 72 1.61 4.47 9.80
N LEU A 73 2.36 4.15 10.86
CA LEU A 73 3.18 2.94 10.94
C LEU A 73 2.31 1.68 10.80
N ASP A 74 1.22 1.57 11.56
CA ASP A 74 0.31 0.42 11.51
C ASP A 74 -0.28 0.24 10.11
N ALA A 75 -0.71 1.32 9.47
CA ALA A 75 -1.21 1.28 8.10
C ALA A 75 -0.11 0.81 7.13
N CYS A 76 1.13 1.27 7.27
CA CYS A 76 2.25 0.80 6.43
C CYS A 76 2.52 -0.70 6.63
N LEU A 77 2.54 -1.18 7.88
CA LEU A 77 2.76 -2.59 8.20
C LEU A 77 1.62 -3.48 7.70
N GLN A 78 0.38 -3.01 7.78
CA GLN A 78 -0.77 -3.73 7.21
C GLN A 78 -0.64 -3.88 5.69
N ILE A 79 -0.28 -2.82 4.98
CA ILE A 79 -0.06 -2.87 3.54
C ILE A 79 1.09 -3.82 3.20
N LEU A 80 2.20 -3.75 3.92
CA LEU A 80 3.35 -4.63 3.73
C LEU A 80 2.99 -6.11 3.95
N ALA A 81 2.15 -6.42 4.92
CA ALA A 81 1.70 -7.79 5.17
C ALA A 81 0.85 -8.35 4.01
N VAL A 82 0.01 -7.52 3.39
CA VAL A 82 -0.82 -7.91 2.25
C VAL A 82 0.01 -8.05 0.97
N ASP A 83 1.00 -7.18 0.80
CA ASP A 83 2.00 -7.26 -0.27
C ASP A 83 2.81 -8.55 -0.20
N HIS A 84 3.33 -8.89 0.99
CA HIS A 84 4.09 -10.12 1.21
C HIS A 84 3.29 -11.39 0.91
N ALA A 85 1.96 -11.33 1.07
CA ALA A 85 1.05 -12.43 0.70
C ALA A 85 0.80 -12.53 -0.82
N GLY A 86 1.39 -11.67 -1.65
CA GLY A 86 1.21 -11.62 -3.09
C GLY A 86 -0.16 -11.10 -3.53
N ARG A 87 -0.84 -10.35 -2.66
CA ARG A 87 -2.24 -9.91 -2.87
C ARG A 87 -2.38 -8.42 -3.15
N LEU A 88 -1.26 -7.70 -3.23
CA LEU A 88 -1.25 -6.26 -3.44
C LEU A 88 -0.61 -5.93 -4.78
N ASN A 89 -1.33 -5.19 -5.60
CA ASN A 89 -0.72 -4.30 -6.58
C ASN A 89 -1.09 -2.88 -6.16
N VAL A 90 -0.16 -2.21 -5.47
CA VAL A 90 -0.45 -0.93 -4.79
C VAL A 90 -0.90 0.12 -5.80
N ARG A 91 -0.23 0.19 -6.96
CA ARG A 91 -0.55 1.12 -8.03
C ARG A 91 -1.95 0.90 -8.57
N GLN A 92 -2.29 -0.32 -8.99
CA GLN A 92 -3.63 -0.65 -9.48
C GLN A 92 -4.71 -0.35 -8.43
N ARG A 93 -4.39 -0.51 -7.14
CA ARG A 93 -5.34 -0.24 -6.06
C ARG A 93 -5.61 1.24 -5.88
N VAL A 94 -4.57 2.08 -5.98
CA VAL A 94 -4.70 3.54 -5.94
C VAL A 94 -5.36 4.06 -7.22
N GLU A 95 -5.00 3.51 -8.38
CA GLU A 95 -5.53 3.89 -9.69
C GLU A 95 -6.98 3.46 -9.96
N LYS A 96 -7.58 2.66 -9.06
CA LYS A 96 -8.97 2.19 -9.20
C LYS A 96 -10.00 3.32 -9.10
N ASP A 97 -9.68 4.39 -8.36
CA ASP A 97 -10.54 5.56 -8.23
C ASP A 97 -10.42 6.48 -9.46
N ALA A 98 -11.42 7.34 -9.71
CA ALA A 98 -11.51 8.17 -10.93
C ALA A 98 -10.25 9.01 -11.19
N ASP A 99 -9.67 9.58 -10.13
CA ASP A 99 -8.46 10.42 -10.18
C ASP A 99 -7.17 9.66 -9.82
N GLY A 100 -7.25 8.34 -9.60
CA GLY A 100 -6.18 7.55 -9.02
C GLY A 100 -4.89 7.55 -9.85
N ARG A 101 -4.99 7.65 -11.18
CA ARG A 101 -3.82 7.81 -12.07
C ARG A 101 -3.10 9.14 -11.86
N LEU A 102 -3.85 10.22 -11.67
CA LEU A 102 -3.27 11.53 -11.38
C LEU A 102 -2.59 11.53 -10.01
N VAL A 103 -3.24 10.93 -9.01
CA VAL A 103 -2.67 10.73 -7.66
C VAL A 103 -1.35 9.97 -7.74
N TRP A 104 -1.29 8.86 -8.49
CA TRP A 104 -0.07 8.08 -8.64
C TRP A 104 1.04 8.85 -9.36
N ALA A 105 0.69 9.59 -10.41
CA ALA A 105 1.63 10.46 -11.12
C ALA A 105 2.21 11.55 -10.20
N LEU A 106 1.38 12.15 -9.35
CA LEU A 106 1.83 13.13 -8.35
C LEU A 106 2.77 12.51 -7.31
N LEU A 107 2.43 11.34 -6.75
CA LEU A 107 3.31 10.62 -5.83
C LEU A 107 4.68 10.34 -6.46
N SER A 108 4.67 9.84 -7.69
CA SER A 108 5.89 9.56 -8.45
C SER A 108 6.71 10.83 -8.69
N SER A 109 6.06 11.92 -9.09
CA SER A 109 6.72 13.22 -9.30
C SER A 109 7.36 13.79 -8.03
N MET A 110 6.68 13.63 -6.88
CA MET A 110 7.16 14.15 -5.60
C MET A 110 8.31 13.33 -5.02
N TRP A 111 8.27 12.00 -5.14
CA TRP A 111 9.06 11.12 -4.29
C TRP A 111 9.93 10.12 -5.05
N ALA A 112 9.87 10.05 -6.38
CA ALA A 112 10.79 9.23 -7.14
C ALA A 112 12.24 9.66 -6.86
N PRO A 113 13.18 8.70 -6.73
CA PRO A 113 14.58 9.04 -6.53
C PRO A 113 15.07 9.86 -7.71
N ARG A 114 15.81 10.93 -7.43
CA ARG A 114 16.50 11.66 -8.49
C ARG A 114 17.47 10.70 -9.15
N LYS A 115 17.37 10.52 -10.47
CA LYS A 115 18.37 9.78 -11.23
C LYS A 115 19.73 10.42 -10.92
N PRO A 116 20.77 9.63 -10.57
CA PRO A 116 22.11 10.19 -10.49
C PRO A 116 22.41 10.80 -11.86
N ASN A 117 22.94 12.03 -11.86
CA ASN A 117 23.40 12.66 -13.10
C ASN A 117 24.43 11.70 -13.72
N ALA A 118 24.09 11.13 -14.87
CA ALA A 118 25.00 10.30 -15.65
C ALA A 118 26.10 11.17 -16.25
#